data_AF-A0A6C0IF69-F1
#
_entry.id   AF-A0A6C0IF69-F1
#
_cell.length_a   1.000
_cell.length_b   1.000
_cell.length_c   1.000
_cell.angle_alpha   90.00
_cell.angle_beta   90.00
_cell.angle_gamma   90.00
#
_symmetry.space_group_name_H-M   'P 1'
#
loop_
_entity.id
_entity.type
_entity.pdbx_description
1 polymer ?
#
loop_
_entity_poly.entity_id
_entity_poly.type
_entity_poly.pdbx_seq_one_letter_code
_entity_poly.pdbx_strand_id
1 'polypeptide(L)'
;MTDKIEDAKIINIIIDCPHCNCPVEIVQLNCRIFRHGILRSNGTQINPHSSKELCDYYVANNKIYGCGKPFKIENTVNNQFVAIICDYI
;
A
#
# COMPACT_ATOMS: atom_id res chain seq x y z
N MET A 1 -32.65 10.42 7.63
CA MET A 1 -31.50 9.71 7.04
C MET A 1 -30.35 10.67 7.07
N THR A 2 -29.53 10.61 8.12
CA THR A 2 -28.32 11.42 8.24
C THR A 2 -27.16 10.48 8.00
N ASP A 3 -26.47 10.76 6.89
CA ASP A 3 -25.34 10.01 6.36
C ASP A 3 -24.28 9.74 7.43
N LYS A 4 -23.98 8.45 7.63
CA LYS A 4 -22.79 8.00 8.35
C LYS A 4 -21.59 8.26 7.44
N ILE A 5 -21.01 9.45 7.52
CA ILE A 5 -19.66 9.67 7.02
C ILE A 5 -18.74 9.20 8.15
N GLU A 6 -18.34 7.94 8.10
CA GLU A 6 -17.24 7.46 8.93
C GLU A 6 -15.98 8.18 8.44
N ASP A 7 -15.53 9.17 9.21
CA ASP A 7 -14.29 9.89 8.97
C ASP A 7 -13.15 8.87 8.85
N ALA A 8 -12.73 8.60 7.62
CA ALA A 8 -11.51 7.88 7.36
C ALA A 8 -10.38 8.68 8.02
N LYS A 9 -9.93 8.21 9.18
CA LYS A 9 -8.89 8.87 9.96
C LYS A 9 -7.67 9.02 9.06
N ILE A 10 -7.34 10.27 8.71
CA ILE A 10 -6.11 10.60 7.98
C ILE A 10 -4.96 10.30 8.91
N ILE A 11 -4.03 9.47 8.47
CA ILE A 11 -2.88 9.04 9.24
C ILE A 11 -1.67 9.23 8.32
N ASN A 12 -1.03 10.40 8.36
CA ASN A 12 0.14 10.70 7.52
C ASN A 12 1.39 10.02 8.11
N ILE A 13 1.75 8.85 7.58
CA ILE A 13 2.94 8.12 8.01
C ILE A 13 3.81 7.83 6.79
N ILE A 14 5.10 8.07 6.94
CA ILE A 14 6.11 7.60 6.00
C ILE A 14 6.72 6.31 6.53
N ILE A 15 6.69 5.27 5.71
CA ILE A 15 7.30 3.97 6.00
C ILE A 15 8.12 3.51 4.81
N ASP A 16 9.18 2.75 5.05
CA ASP A 16 9.92 2.11 3.97
C ASP A 16 9.25 0.81 3.56
N CYS A 17 9.13 0.62 2.24
CA CYS A 17 8.66 -0.65 1.69
C CYS A 17 9.65 -1.76 2.10
N PRO A 18 9.18 -2.85 2.75
CA PRO A 18 10.08 -3.88 3.29
C PRO A 18 10.75 -4.74 2.20
N HIS A 19 10.40 -4.53 0.93
CA HIS A 19 10.95 -5.27 -0.21
C HIS A 19 12.02 -4.53 -1.00
N CYS A 20 11.96 -3.20 -1.03
CA CYS A 20 12.85 -2.37 -1.86
C CYS A 20 13.40 -1.15 -1.13
N ASN A 21 13.01 -0.96 0.13
CA ASN A 21 13.45 0.13 1.00
C ASN A 21 13.15 1.55 0.48
N CYS A 22 12.25 1.67 -0.49
CA CYS A 22 11.75 2.97 -0.95
C CYS A 22 10.65 3.47 0.00
N PRO A 23 10.61 4.78 0.29
CA PRO A 23 9.61 5.37 1.16
C PRO A 23 8.23 5.35 0.49
N VAL A 24 7.20 5.09 1.31
CA VAL A 24 5.79 5.11 0.93
C VAL A 24 5.05 5.97 1.95
N GLU A 25 4.28 6.93 1.45
CA GLU A 25 3.33 7.67 2.26
C GLU A 25 2.02 6.88 2.38
N ILE A 26 1.65 6.57 3.61
CA ILE A 26 0.33 6.07 3.95
C ILE A 26 -0.49 7.27 4.40
N VAL A 27 -1.63 7.49 3.77
CA VAL A 27 -2.57 8.58 4.10
C VAL A 27 -3.80 8.03 4.82
N GLN A 28 -4.15 6.77 4.56
CA GLN A 28 -5.34 6.10 5.09
C GLN A 28 -5.06 4.61 5.31
N LEU A 29 -5.56 4.06 6.43
CA LEU A 29 -5.47 2.64 6.77
C LEU A 29 -6.85 2.01 6.75
N ASN A 30 -7.16 1.26 5.69
CA ASN A 30 -8.38 0.46 5.57
C ASN A 30 -8.11 -1.00 5.93
N CYS A 31 -7.87 -1.86 4.92
CA CYS A 31 -7.55 -3.28 5.11
C CYS A 31 -6.12 -3.55 5.61
N ARG A 32 -5.28 -2.51 5.69
CA ARG A 32 -3.86 -2.54 6.08
C ARG A 32 -2.95 -3.40 5.19
N ILE A 33 -3.48 -3.93 4.09
CA ILE A 33 -2.73 -4.62 3.04
C ILE A 33 -2.48 -3.61 1.93
N PHE A 34 -1.25 -3.57 1.44
CA PHE A 34 -0.83 -2.66 0.39
C PHE A 34 0.04 -3.39 -0.62
N ARG A 35 0.04 -2.92 -1.85
CA ARG A 35 1.07 -3.26 -2.82
C ARG A 35 1.84 -2.00 -3.15
N HIS A 36 3.17 -2.08 -3.11
CA HIS A 36 4.00 -0.91 -3.38
C HIS A 36 3.99 -0.59 -4.89
N GLY A 37 3.01 0.20 -5.32
CA GLY A 37 2.84 0.57 -6.71
C GLY A 37 1.90 1.76 -6.90
N ILE A 38 2.35 2.75 -7.65
CA ILE A 38 1.52 3.86 -8.15
C ILE A 38 1.48 3.79 -9.67
N LEU A 39 0.29 3.71 -10.26
CA LEU A 39 0.10 3.69 -11.70
C LEU A 39 0.62 4.99 -12.32
N ARG A 40 1.48 4.85 -13.33
CA ARG A 40 2.06 6.00 -14.05
C ARG A 40 1.04 6.75 -14.91
N SER A 41 -0.04 6.10 -15.29
CA SER A 41 -1.08 6.67 -16.15
C SER A 41 -1.88 7.77 -15.46
N ASN A 42 -2.13 7.63 -14.16
CA ASN A 42 -3.08 8.48 -13.43
C ASN A 42 -2.64 8.80 -12.00
N GLY A 43 -1.49 8.31 -11.54
CA GLY A 43 -0.99 8.56 -10.18
C GLY A 43 -1.75 7.81 -9.09
N THR A 44 -2.64 6.86 -9.42
CA THR A 44 -3.40 6.12 -8.40
C THR A 44 -2.63 4.92 -7.89
N GLN A 45 -2.75 4.62 -6.59
CA GLN A 45 -2.23 3.38 -6.02
C GLN A 45 -2.84 2.15 -6.71
N ILE A 46 -2.04 1.12 -6.97
CA ILE A 46 -2.56 -0.16 -7.48
C ILE A 46 -3.44 -0.84 -6.43
N ASN A 47 -4.41 -1.64 -6.88
CA ASN A 47 -5.30 -2.34 -5.97
C ASN A 47 -4.48 -3.28 -5.05
N PRO A 48 -4.60 -3.15 -3.71
CA PRO A 48 -3.85 -3.96 -2.76
C PRO A 48 -4.13 -5.47 -2.88
N HIS A 49 -5.27 -5.82 -3.48
CA HIS A 49 -5.71 -7.20 -3.71
C HIS A 49 -5.57 -7.65 -5.17
N SER A 50 -4.85 -6.90 -6.01
CA SER A 50 -4.51 -7.37 -7.37
C SER A 50 -3.68 -8.65 -7.32
N SER A 51 -3.85 -9.53 -8.29
CA SER A 51 -3.06 -10.75 -8.41
C SER A 51 -1.58 -10.44 -8.63
N LYS A 52 -0.71 -11.35 -8.16
CA LYS A 52 0.72 -11.33 -8.47
C LYS A 52 1.02 -11.16 -9.96
N GLU A 53 0.34 -11.91 -10.84
CA GLU A 53 0.56 -11.85 -12.29
C GLU A 53 0.36 -10.45 -12.87
N LEU A 54 -0.70 -9.77 -12.44
CA LEU A 54 -0.99 -8.40 -12.87
C LEU A 54 0.06 -7.41 -12.35
N CYS A 55 0.50 -7.59 -11.10
CA CYS A 55 1.52 -6.74 -10.50
C CYS A 55 2.89 -6.92 -11.17
N ASP A 56 3.27 -8.17 -11.45
CA ASP A 56 4.48 -8.50 -12.18
C ASP A 56 4.44 -7.92 -13.61
N TYR A 57 3.28 -7.99 -14.29
CA TYR A 57 3.07 -7.33 -15.57
C TYR A 57 3.29 -5.82 -15.47
N TYR A 58 2.74 -5.16 -14.45
CA TYR A 58 2.93 -3.71 -14.26
C TYR A 58 4.40 -3.33 -14.04
N VAL A 59 5.14 -4.12 -13.27
CA VAL A 59 6.58 -3.89 -13.05
C VAL A 59 7.36 -4.11 -14.34
N ALA A 60 7.17 -5.25 -14.99
CA ALA A 60 7.89 -5.61 -16.22
C ALA A 60 7.66 -4.63 -17.38
N ASN A 61 6.47 -4.03 -17.44
CA ASN A 61 6.10 -3.07 -18.48
C ASN A 61 6.28 -1.61 -18.04
N ASN A 62 6.97 -1.35 -16.92
CA ASN A 62 7.18 -0.03 -16.36
C ASN A 62 5.88 0.80 -16.28
N LYS A 63 4.77 0.18 -15.82
CA LYS A 63 3.45 0.83 -15.67
C LYS A 63 3.24 1.44 -14.29
N ILE A 64 4.07 1.08 -13.31
CA ILE A 64 4.01 1.60 -11.94
C ILE A 64 5.34 2.24 -11.50
N TYR A 65 5.25 3.07 -10.46
CA TYR A 65 6.36 3.41 -9.58
C TYR A 65 6.28 2.51 -8.34
N GLY A 66 7.36 1.77 -8.06
CA GLY A 66 7.42 0.82 -6.94
C GLY A 66 7.65 -0.62 -7.38
N CYS A 67 7.74 -1.53 -6.41
CA CYS A 67 8.13 -2.93 -6.65
C CYS A 67 6.96 -3.89 -6.94
N GLY A 68 5.71 -3.44 -6.84
CA GLY A 68 4.50 -4.25 -7.04
C GLY A 68 4.24 -5.31 -5.95
N LYS A 69 5.16 -5.48 -5.01
CA LYS A 69 5.07 -6.53 -3.98
C LYS A 69 4.13 -6.14 -2.84
N PRO A 70 3.42 -7.12 -2.27
CA PRO A 70 2.50 -6.92 -1.17
C PRO A 70 3.23 -6.75 0.16
N PHE A 71 2.73 -5.87 1.01
CA PHE A 71 3.18 -5.70 2.39
C PHE A 71 1.98 -5.33 3.26
N LYS A 72 2.11 -5.55 4.57
CA LYS A 72 1.07 -5.24 5.55
C LYS A 72 1.58 -4.22 6.55
N ILE A 73 0.68 -3.35 7.00
CA ILE A 73 0.93 -2.44 8.12
C ILE A 73 0.43 -3.03 9.42
N GLU A 74 1.30 -3.12 10.42
CA GLU A 74 0.96 -3.55 11.76
C GLU A 74 1.33 -2.50 12.81
N ASN A 75 0.59 -2.51 13.93
CA ASN A 75 0.85 -1.64 15.06
C ASN A 75 1.74 -2.38 16.05
N THR A 76 2.81 -1.73 16.48
CA THR A 76 3.67 -2.21 17.56
C THR A 76 3.10 -1.80 18.92
N VAL A 77 3.63 -2.43 19.99
CA VAL A 77 3.26 -2.14 21.39
C VAL A 77 3.46 -0.65 21.75
N ASN A 78 4.37 0.04 21.07
CA ASN A 78 4.67 1.46 21.27
C ASN A 78 3.83 2.40 20.39
N ASN A 79 2.71 1.93 19.83
CA ASN A 79 1.83 2.71 18.97
C ASN A 79 2.49 3.18 17.65
N GLN A 80 3.60 2.56 17.25
CA GLN A 80 4.28 2.83 15.98
C GLN A 80 3.80 1.86 14.90
N PHE A 81 3.69 2.35 13.66
CA PHE A 81 3.33 1.53 12.51
C PHE A 81 4.58 0.97 11.84
N VAL A 82 4.56 -0.33 11.52
CA VAL A 82 5.64 -1.01 10.83
C VAL A 82 5.12 -1.72 9.58
N ALA A 83 5.92 -1.70 8.51
CA ALA A 83 5.66 -2.46 7.32
C ALA A 83 6.30 -3.84 7.42
N ILE A 84 5.50 -4.89 7.26
CA ILE A 84 5.99 -6.27 7.24
C ILE A 84 5.73 -6.91 5.88
N ILE A 85 6.63 -7.80 5.46
CA ILE A 85 6.41 -8.63 4.27
C ILE A 85 5.18 -9.49 4.51
N CYS A 86 4.33 -9.61 3.49
CA CYS A 86 3.14 -10.43 3.51
C CYS A 86 3.08 -11.25 2.22
N ASP A 87 2.68 -12.51 2.30
CA ASP A 87 2.52 -13.39 1.14
C ASP A 87 1.11 -13.30 0.52
N TYR A 88 0.46 -12.14 0.64
CA TYR A 88 -0.88 -11.94 0.10
C TYR A 88 -0.87 -12.05 -1.44
N ILE A 89 -1.78 -12.86 -1.99
CA ILE A 89 -1.79 -13.33 -3.39
C ILE A 89 -2.19 -12.22 -4.37
#